data_AF-A0A7S2W9Y2-F1
#
_entry.id   AF-A0A7S2W9Y2-F1
#
_cell.length_a   1.000
_cell.length_b   1.000
_cell.length_c   1.000
_cell.angle_alpha   90.00
_cell.angle_beta   90.00
_cell.angle_gamma   90.00
#
_symmetry.space_group_name_H-M   'P 1'
#
loop_
_entity.id
_entity.type
_entity.pdbx_description
1 polymer ?
#
loop_
_entity_poly.entity_id
_entity_poly.type
_entity_poly.pdbx_seq_one_letter_code
_entity_poly.pdbx_strand_id
1 'polypeptide(L)'
;GWAYAVQRGDPQGRKVVAAFDHSTACNAVYARNHHGLRPSQRPIERLAASALDGLADVWVMSPPCQPYTRQRAGLADQSTDAGDPRAASFLHLCEELLPVLEDPPSTILLENVVGFE
;
A
#
# COMPACT_ATOMS: atom_id res chain seq x y z
N GLY A 1 -11.68 -2.14 -0.43
CA GLY A 1 -12.09 -1.87 0.96
C GLY A 1 -11.89 -0.41 1.31
N TRP A 2 -10.65 0.04 1.40
CA TRP A 2 -10.28 1.42 1.77
C TRP A 2 -11.06 2.52 1.04
N ALA A 3 -11.24 2.42 -0.28
CA ALA A 3 -12.01 3.41 -1.03
C ALA A 3 -13.43 3.62 -0.49
N TYR A 4 -14.13 2.55 -0.11
CA TYR A 4 -15.45 2.66 0.53
C TYR A 4 -15.36 3.18 1.97
N ALA A 5 -14.31 2.83 2.71
CA ALA A 5 -14.10 3.35 4.05
C ALA A 5 -13.89 4.86 4.05
N VAL A 6 -13.07 5.38 3.12
CA VAL A 6 -12.86 6.82 2.91
C VAL A 6 -14.18 7.49 2.54
N GLN A 7 -14.90 6.95 1.55
CA GLN A 7 -16.19 7.53 1.12
C GLN A 7 -17.25 7.56 2.23
N ARG A 8 -17.26 6.58 3.13
CA ARG A 8 -18.22 6.53 4.26
C ARG A 8 -17.78 7.37 5.45
N GLY A 9 -16.48 7.41 5.74
CA GLY A 9 -15.91 8.18 6.83
C GLY A 9 -15.87 9.69 6.54
N ASP A 10 -15.81 10.07 5.26
CA ASP A 10 -15.81 11.46 4.82
C ASP A 10 -16.64 11.62 3.52
N PRO A 11 -17.98 11.61 3.60
CA PRO A 11 -18.86 11.59 2.43
C PRO A 11 -18.80 12.83 1.52
N GLN A 12 -18.19 13.93 1.98
CA GLN A 12 -18.19 15.20 1.26
C GLN A 12 -16.79 15.75 0.97
N GLY A 13 -15.72 15.21 1.58
CA GLY A 13 -14.38 15.76 1.46
C GLY A 13 -13.48 14.99 0.51
N ARG A 14 -13.00 13.82 0.95
CA ARG A 14 -11.89 13.12 0.29
C ARG A 14 -12.31 12.28 -0.92
N LYS A 15 -11.48 12.34 -1.96
CA LYS A 15 -11.60 11.51 -3.17
C LYS A 15 -10.40 10.60 -3.29
N VAL A 16 -10.63 9.39 -3.80
CA VAL A 16 -9.53 8.50 -4.18
C VAL A 16 -8.96 8.97 -5.50
N VAL A 17 -7.72 9.46 -5.47
CA VAL A 17 -7.01 10.00 -6.64
C VAL A 17 -6.19 8.94 -7.38
N ALA A 18 -5.74 7.91 -6.68
CA ALA A 18 -5.00 6.79 -7.24
C ALA A 18 -5.26 5.51 -6.45
N ALA A 19 -5.07 4.36 -7.11
CA ALA A 19 -5.13 3.03 -6.50
C ALA A 19 -4.03 2.16 -7.13
N PHE A 20 -3.51 1.20 -6.36
CA PHE A 20 -2.42 0.32 -6.77
C PHE A 20 -2.72 -1.10 -6.30
N ASP A 21 -2.67 -2.08 -7.22
CA ASP A 21 -2.83 -3.50 -6.90
C ASP A 21 -2.33 -4.34 -8.10
N HIS A 22 -1.59 -5.41 -7.84
CA HIS A 22 -1.02 -6.27 -8.88
C HIS A 22 -2.07 -7.22 -9.52
N SER A 23 -3.17 -7.49 -8.82
CA SER A 23 -4.16 -8.50 -9.23
C SER A 23 -5.10 -7.94 -10.30
N THR A 24 -5.01 -8.50 -11.51
CA THR A 24 -5.91 -8.18 -12.63
C THR A 24 -7.38 -8.40 -12.27
N ALA A 25 -7.69 -9.45 -11.50
CA ALA A 25 -9.04 -9.74 -11.03
C ALA A 25 -9.53 -8.68 -10.03
N CYS A 26 -8.70 -8.30 -9.04
CA CYS A 26 -9.03 -7.24 -8.09
C CYS A 26 -9.26 -5.91 -8.80
N ASN A 27 -8.41 -5.57 -9.77
CA ASN A 27 -8.51 -4.33 -10.55
C ASN A 27 -9.78 -4.26 -11.39
N ALA A 28 -10.21 -5.38 -11.97
CA ALA A 28 -11.46 -5.44 -12.71
C ALA A 28 -12.67 -5.22 -11.79
N VAL A 29 -12.67 -5.81 -10.60
CA VAL A 29 -13.72 -5.59 -9.59
C VAL A 29 -13.70 -4.14 -9.10
N TYR A 30 -12.52 -3.60 -8.79
CA TYR A 30 -12.37 -2.22 -8.32
C TYR A 30 -12.89 -1.21 -9.35
N ALA A 31 -12.46 -1.32 -10.61
CA ALA A 31 -12.86 -0.40 -11.66
C ALA A 31 -14.38 -0.42 -11.91
N ARG A 32 -15.02 -1.60 -11.82
CA ARG A 32 -16.50 -1.71 -11.94
C ARG A 32 -17.24 -0.99 -10.81
N ASN A 33 -16.66 -0.93 -9.62
CA ASN A 33 -17.31 -0.38 -8.42
C ASN A 33 -16.93 1.09 -8.13
N HIS A 34 -15.86 1.60 -8.74
CA HIS A 34 -15.33 2.95 -8.49
C HIS A 34 -15.30 3.80 -9.77
N HIS A 35 -16.43 3.87 -10.49
CA HIS A 35 -16.64 4.74 -11.66
C HIS A 35 -15.57 4.62 -12.76
N GLY A 36 -15.03 3.42 -12.96
CA GLY A 36 -14.00 3.17 -13.98
C GLY A 36 -12.59 3.58 -13.56
N LEU A 37 -12.35 4.03 -12.32
CA LEU A 37 -11.00 4.24 -11.79
C LEU A 37 -10.24 2.92 -11.81
N ARG A 38 -9.18 2.85 -12.63
CA ARG A 38 -8.36 1.64 -12.79
C ARG A 38 -7.13 1.75 -11.89
N PRO A 39 -6.94 0.81 -10.95
CA PRO A 39 -5.70 0.77 -10.21
C PRO A 39 -4.50 0.50 -11.13
N SER A 40 -3.37 1.10 -10.79
CA SER A 40 -2.09 0.81 -11.42
C SER A 40 -1.63 -0.61 -11.05
N GLN A 41 -1.24 -1.38 -12.06
CA GLN A 41 -0.60 -2.69 -11.90
C GLN A 41 0.93 -2.59 -11.82
N ARG A 42 1.48 -1.37 -11.82
CA ARG A 42 2.92 -1.20 -11.62
C ARG A 42 3.28 -1.74 -10.23
N PRO A 43 4.25 -2.65 -10.11
CA PRO A 43 4.75 -3.10 -8.81
C PRO A 43 5.17 -1.90 -7.97
N ILE A 44 4.85 -1.94 -6.68
CA ILE A 44 5.13 -0.83 -5.76
C ILE A 44 6.64 -0.58 -5.70
N GLU A 45 7.44 -1.65 -5.76
CA GLU A 45 8.91 -1.66 -5.80
C GLU A 45 9.51 -0.99 -7.05
N ARG A 46 8.67 -0.65 -8.04
CA ARG A 46 9.07 0.04 -9.28
C ARG A 46 8.47 1.43 -9.38
N LEU A 47 7.81 1.91 -8.33
CA LEU A 47 7.37 3.29 -8.27
C LEU A 47 8.59 4.19 -8.06
N ALA A 48 8.50 5.41 -8.58
CA ALA A 48 9.50 6.44 -8.33
C ALA A 48 8.84 7.54 -7.50
N ALA A 49 9.62 8.28 -6.73
CA ALA A 49 9.14 9.41 -5.92
C ALA A 49 8.25 10.37 -6.74
N SER A 50 8.70 10.74 -7.94
CA SER A 50 7.94 11.57 -8.90
C SER A 50 6.53 11.07 -9.26
N ALA A 51 6.23 9.79 -9.04
CA ALA A 51 4.90 9.23 -9.29
C ALA A 51 3.94 9.39 -8.10
N LEU A 52 4.46 9.70 -6.91
CA LEU A 52 3.72 9.76 -5.64
C LEU A 52 3.80 11.14 -4.97
N ASP A 53 4.82 11.93 -5.28
CA ASP A 53 5.08 13.24 -4.69
C ASP A 53 3.92 14.22 -4.95
N GLY A 54 3.36 14.79 -3.89
CA GLY A 54 2.17 15.65 -3.96
C GLY A 54 0.90 14.96 -4.53
N LEU A 55 0.91 13.63 -4.73
CA LEU A 55 -0.20 12.93 -5.35
C LEU A 55 -1.43 12.90 -4.44
N ALA A 56 -1.24 12.75 -3.13
CA ALA A 56 -2.32 12.61 -2.16
C ALA A 56 -1.88 13.00 -0.74
N ASP A 57 -2.77 13.67 0.00
CA ASP A 57 -2.54 14.04 1.40
C ASP A 57 -2.62 12.84 2.36
N VAL A 58 -3.28 11.75 1.94
CA VAL A 58 -3.58 10.57 2.75
C VAL A 58 -3.24 9.31 1.98
N TRP A 59 -2.39 8.47 2.57
CA TRP A 59 -2.16 7.11 2.08
C TRP A 59 -2.91 6.11 2.95
N VAL A 60 -3.56 5.14 2.31
CA VAL A 60 -4.28 4.04 2.96
C VAL A 60 -3.79 2.74 2.35
N MET A 61 -3.37 1.79 3.18
CA MET A 61 -2.77 0.55 2.68
C MET A 61 -3.02 -0.64 3.60
N SER A 62 -3.03 -1.82 2.99
CA SER A 62 -3.03 -3.11 3.66
C SER A 62 -1.89 -3.95 3.08
N PRO A 63 -0.62 -3.67 3.46
CA PRO A 63 0.51 -4.40 2.92
C PRO A 63 0.43 -5.89 3.29
N PRO A 64 1.01 -6.79 2.49
CA PRO A 64 0.96 -8.23 2.76
C PRO A 64 1.52 -8.57 4.16
N CYS A 65 0.83 -9.47 4.86
CA CYS A 65 1.10 -9.83 6.26
C CYS A 65 2.27 -10.84 6.45
N GLN A 66 2.86 -11.33 5.37
CA GLN A 66 4.00 -12.24 5.39
C GLN A 66 5.22 -11.46 4.86
N PRO A 67 6.36 -11.41 5.59
CA PRO A 67 6.82 -12.29 6.66
C PRO A 67 6.58 -11.82 8.11
N TYR A 68 5.97 -10.65 8.32
CA TYR A 68 5.88 -9.93 9.61
C TYR A 68 5.05 -10.58 10.74
N THR A 69 4.85 -11.90 10.76
CA THR A 69 4.13 -12.59 11.83
C THR A 69 5.08 -13.45 12.66
N ARG A 70 5.05 -13.25 14.00
CA ARG A 70 5.90 -13.95 14.99
C ARG A 70 5.97 -15.48 14.86
N GLN A 71 5.00 -16.13 14.21
CA GLN A 71 4.98 -17.59 14.02
C GLN A 71 6.06 -18.13 13.07
N ARG A 72 6.73 -17.30 12.25
CA ARG A 72 7.83 -17.75 11.37
C ARG A 72 9.24 -17.59 11.97
N ALA A 73 9.40 -16.81 13.05
CA ALA A 73 10.69 -16.67 13.73
C ALA A 73 11.22 -17.99 14.35
N GLY A 74 10.36 -19.02 14.48
CA GLY A 74 10.70 -20.30 15.11
C GLY A 74 10.99 -21.47 14.16
N LEU A 75 10.82 -21.33 12.85
CA LEU A 75 10.98 -22.44 11.89
C LEU A 75 11.81 -22.00 10.68
N ALA A 76 13.13 -22.14 10.82
CA ALA A 76 14.13 -22.34 9.78
C ALA A 76 13.94 -21.57 8.46
N ASP A 77 14.38 -20.31 8.42
CA ASP A 77 15.33 -19.80 7.43
C ASP A 77 15.76 -18.39 7.89
N GLN A 78 17.05 -18.20 8.17
CA GLN A 78 17.61 -16.88 8.50
C GLN A 78 17.84 -16.05 7.23
N SER A 79 16.86 -16.00 6.32
CA SER A 79 16.75 -14.88 5.41
C SER A 79 16.07 -13.76 6.20
N THR A 80 16.87 -12.79 6.62
CA THR A 80 16.44 -11.50 7.18
C THR A 80 15.13 -11.05 6.54
N ASP A 81 14.17 -10.48 7.28
CA ASP A 81 12.91 -9.96 6.71
C ASP A 81 13.13 -9.04 5.49
N ALA A 82 14.31 -8.42 5.37
CA ALA A 82 14.80 -7.66 4.22
C ALA A 82 14.98 -8.49 2.91
N GLY A 83 14.93 -9.81 2.96
CA GLY A 83 15.11 -10.73 1.84
C GLY A 83 13.83 -11.40 1.35
N ASP A 84 12.69 -11.18 2.02
CA ASP A 84 11.40 -11.69 1.55
C ASP A 84 10.83 -10.76 0.47
N PRO A 85 10.63 -11.22 -0.78
CA PRO A 85 10.06 -10.40 -1.85
C PRO A 85 8.68 -9.84 -1.51
N ARG A 86 7.98 -10.41 -0.52
CA ARG A 86 6.66 -9.96 -0.07
C ARG A 86 6.73 -8.74 0.84
N ALA A 87 7.84 -8.50 1.53
CA ALA A 87 8.09 -7.29 2.32
C ALA A 87 8.57 -6.11 1.47
N ALA A 88 9.16 -6.40 0.30
CA ALA A 88 9.84 -5.43 -0.55
C ALA A 88 8.96 -4.22 -0.91
N SER A 89 7.68 -4.42 -1.24
CA SER A 89 6.77 -3.32 -1.56
C SER A 89 6.63 -2.32 -0.41
N PHE A 90 6.54 -2.80 0.83
CA PHE A 90 6.32 -1.91 1.97
C PHE A 90 7.63 -1.22 2.39
N LEU A 91 8.74 -1.96 2.41
CA LEU A 91 10.06 -1.38 2.68
C LEU A 91 10.44 -0.33 1.63
N HIS A 92 10.14 -0.57 0.35
CA HIS A 92 10.36 0.42 -0.70
C HIS A 92 9.61 1.74 -0.43
N LEU A 93 8.34 1.68 0.00
CA LEU A 93 7.60 2.88 0.39
C LEU A 93 8.25 3.60 1.58
N CYS A 94 8.65 2.86 2.61
CA CYS A 94 9.16 3.40 3.87
C CYS A 94 10.60 3.92 3.79
N GLU A 95 11.49 3.17 3.15
CA GLU A 95 12.94 3.38 3.18
C GLU A 95 13.43 4.14 1.94
N GLU A 96 12.78 3.95 0.79
CA GLU A 96 13.24 4.53 -0.48
C GLU A 96 12.40 5.73 -0.93
N LEU A 97 11.06 5.66 -0.81
CA LEU A 97 10.19 6.71 -1.33
C LEU A 97 9.89 7.81 -0.31
N LEU A 98 9.34 7.47 0.84
CA LEU A 98 8.91 8.46 1.85
C LEU A 98 10.01 9.47 2.25
N PRO A 99 11.28 9.07 2.44
CA PRO A 99 12.34 10.01 2.85
C PRO A 99 12.72 11.05 1.78
N VAL A 100 12.35 10.82 0.51
CA VAL A 100 12.76 11.66 -0.62
C VAL A 100 11.62 12.44 -1.27
N LEU A 101 10.39 12.32 -0.76
CA LEU A 101 9.26 13.13 -1.22
C LEU A 101 9.41 14.59 -0.76
N GLU A 102 9.16 15.53 -1.65
CA GLU A 102 9.12 16.96 -1.32
C GLU A 102 7.79 17.33 -0.63
N ASP A 103 6.70 16.66 -1.03
CA ASP A 103 5.36 16.80 -0.47
C ASP A 103 4.80 15.41 -0.06
N PRO A 104 5.26 14.87 1.09
CA PRO A 104 4.82 13.57 1.58
C PRO A 104 3.37 13.61 2.12
N PRO A 105 2.66 12.47 2.15
CA PRO A 105 1.32 12.41 2.73
C PRO A 105 1.33 12.83 4.21
N SER A 106 0.44 13.73 4.58
CA SER A 106 0.25 14.15 5.97
C SER A 106 -0.31 13.06 6.88
N THR A 107 -0.94 12.02 6.31
CA THR A 107 -1.53 10.91 7.07
C THR A 107 -1.32 9.58 6.36
N ILE A 108 -0.90 8.56 7.11
CA ILE A 108 -0.80 7.17 6.64
C ILE A 108 -1.67 6.28 7.53
N LEU A 109 -2.58 5.54 6.92
CA LEU A 109 -3.39 4.51 7.58
C LEU A 109 -2.93 3.14 7.08
N LEU A 110 -2.56 2.28 8.02
CA LEU A 110 -2.09 0.94 7.75
C LEU A 110 -2.97 -0.06 8.49
N GLU A 111 -3.53 -1.03 7.74
CA GLU A 111 -4.23 -2.18 8.31
C GLU A 111 -3.39 -3.43 8.10
N ASN A 112 -3.21 -4.20 9.17
CA ASN A 112 -2.51 -5.48 9.12
C ASN A 112 -3.00 -6.39 10.24
N VAL A 113 -2.53 -7.64 10.24
CA VAL A 113 -2.85 -8.66 11.24
C VAL A 113 -2.08 -8.44 12.55
N VAL A 114 -2.61 -9.00 13.63
CA VAL A 114 -1.96 -9.00 14.96
C VAL A 114 -0.57 -9.65 14.87
N GLY A 115 0.44 -8.96 15.36
CA GLY A 115 1.83 -9.41 15.37
C GLY A 115 2.72 -8.79 14.29
N PHE A 116 2.18 -7.89 13.45
CA PHE A 116 2.92 -6.98 12.59
C PHE A 116 3.61 -5.90 13.45
N GLU A 117 4.94 -5.93 13.53
CA GLU A 117 5.80 -5.00 14.26
C GLU A 117 7.03 -4.62 13.42
#